data_AF-A0A9E5G3D3-F1
#
_entry.id   AF-A0A9E5G3D3-F1
#
_cell.length_a   1.000
_cell.length_b   1.000
_cell.length_c   1.000
_cell.angle_alpha   90.00
_cell.angle_beta   90.00
_cell.angle_gamma   90.00
#
_symmetry.space_group_name_H-M   'P 1'
#
loop_
_entity.id
_entity.type
_entity.pdbx_description
1 polymer ?
#
loop_
_entity_poly.entity_id
_entity_poly.type
_entity_poly.pdbx_seq_one_letter_code
_entity_poly.pdbx_strand_id
1 'polypeptide(L)' 'MRTIAIKMLFGDTAKFYGILLGLSFATLLIAQQASIFVGLMSRTYALIEETPQADLWVTDPTMQFVDDTKPMQVTAL' A
#
# COMPACT_ATOMS: atom_id res chain seq x y z
N MET A 1 30.22 -12.90 29.76
CA MET A 1 29.29 -11.74 29.76
C MET A 1 28.05 -11.96 28.88
N ARG A 2 28.16 -12.30 27.59
CA ARG A 2 27.00 -12.49 26.67
C ARG A 2 25.95 -13.52 27.15
N THR A 3 26.40 -14.62 27.74
CA THR A 3 25.54 -15.68 28.30
C THR A 3 24.70 -15.24 29.50
N ILE A 4 25.20 -14.27 30.28
CA ILE A 4 24.49 -13.73 31.45
C ILE A 4 23.37 -12.79 30.99
N ALA A 5 23.64 -11.96 29.98
CA ALA A 5 22.64 -11.08 29.38
C ALA A 5 21.47 -11.86 28.74
N ILE A 6 21.78 -12.96 28.04
CA ILE A 6 20.74 -13.84 27.48
C ILE A 6 19.91 -14.48 28.60
N LYS A 7 20.54 -14.93 29.69
CA LYS A 7 19.83 -15.46 30.87
C LYS A 7 18.96 -14.42 31.58
N MET A 8 19.38 -13.16 31.62
CA MET A 8 18.56 -12.06 32.14
C MET A 8 17.37 -11.73 31.21
N LEU A 9 17.56 -11.82 29.90
CA LEU A 9 16.50 -11.58 28.91
C LEU A 9 15.40 -12.64 28.97
N PHE A 10 15.77 -13.92 29.12
CA PHE A 10 14.84 -15.04 29.27
C PHE A 10 14.47 -15.36 30.73
N GLY A 11 15.00 -14.61 31.70
CA GLY A 11 14.75 -14.85 33.14
C GLY A 11 13.31 -14.57 33.55
N ASP A 12 12.64 -13.66 32.82
CA ASP A 12 11.20 -13.41 32.92
C ASP A 12 10.56 -13.69 31.55
N THR A 13 10.20 -14.95 31.33
CA THR A 13 9.68 -15.44 30.06
C THR A 13 8.35 -14.79 29.69
N ALA A 14 7.52 -14.43 30.68
CA ALA A 14 6.24 -13.76 30.45
C ALA A 14 6.46 -12.35 29.87
N LYS A 15 7.38 -11.57 30.46
CA LYS A 15 7.75 -10.25 29.95
C LYS A 15 8.38 -10.33 28.57
N PHE A 16 9.26 -11.32 28.35
CA PHE A 16 9.89 -11.53 27.05
C PHE A 16 8.87 -11.78 25.93
N TYR A 17 7.95 -12.73 26.12
CA TYR A 17 6.91 -13.03 25.14
C TYR A 17 5.92 -11.87 24.96
N GLY A 18 5.58 -11.15 26.04
CA GLY A 18 4.73 -9.97 25.96
C GLY A 18 5.32 -8.87 25.08
N ILE A 19 6.61 -8.56 25.26
CA ILE A 19 7.31 -7.57 24.42
C ILE A 19 7.43 -8.08 22.98
N LEU A 20 7.80 -9.35 22.78
CA LEU A 20 7.97 -9.92 21.45
C LEU A 20 6.66 -9.89 20.66
N LEU A 21 5.54 -10.30 21.27
CA LEU A 21 4.22 -10.24 20.65
C LEU A 21 3.78 -8.81 20.40
N GLY A 22 3.95 -7.91 21.37
CA GLY A 22 3.57 -6.49 21.21
C GLY A 22 4.35 -5.82 20.08
N LEU A 23 5.66 -6.04 20.01
CA LEU A 23 6.51 -5.50 18.95
C LEU A 23 6.19 -6.10 17.58
N SER A 24 5.97 -7.41 17.52
CA SER A 24 5.57 -8.09 16.27
C SER A 24 4.21 -7.60 15.79
N PHE A 25 3.26 -7.39 16.69
CA PHE A 25 1.93 -6.87 16.36
C PHE A 25 1.98 -5.42 15.89
N ALA A 26 2.73 -4.56 16.59
CA ALA A 26 2.91 -3.15 16.19
C ALA A 26 3.57 -3.05 14.80
N THR A 27 4.61 -3.84 14.55
CA THR A 27 5.28 -3.88 13.24
C THR A 27 4.36 -4.42 12.14
N LEU A 28 3.54 -5.44 12.43
CA LEU A 28 2.50 -5.93 11.50
C LEU A 28 1.49 -4.83 11.16
N LEU A 29 0.98 -4.10 12.13
CA LEU A 29 0.03 -3.00 11.89
C LEU A 29 0.65 -1.90 11.01
N ILE A 30 1.91 -1.53 11.26
CA ILE A 30 2.63 -0.55 10.43
C ILE A 30 2.78 -1.08 8.99
N ALA A 31 3.18 -2.35 8.83
CA ALA A 31 3.31 -2.97 7.52
C ALA A 31 1.97 -3.06 6.78
N GLN A 32 0.88 -3.35 7.50
CA GLN A 32 -0.47 -3.37 6.94
C GLN A 32 -0.88 -1.99 6.41
N GLN A 33 -0.67 -0.93 7.19
CA GLN A 33 -0.96 0.43 6.76
C GLN A 33 -0.13 0.84 5.53
N ALA A 34 1.16 0.47 5.50
CA ALA A 34 2.01 0.70 4.35
C ALA A 34 1.51 -0.06 3.11
N SER A 35 1.09 -1.32 3.25
CA SER A 35 0.54 -2.11 2.15
C SER A 35 -0.76 -1.53 1.59
N ILE A 36 -1.64 -0.99 2.43
CA ILE A 36 -2.87 -0.32 1.98
C ILE A 36 -2.52 0.91 1.17
N PHE A 37 -1.57 1.71 1.63
CA PHE A 37 -1.10 2.88 0.89
C PHE A 37 -0.54 2.49 -0.48
N VAL A 38 0.37 1.51 -0.53
CA VAL A 38 0.95 1.01 -1.79
C VAL A 38 -0.14 0.47 -2.72
N GLY A 39 -1.12 -0.27 -2.20
CA GLY A 39 -2.24 -0.79 -3.00
C GLY A 39 -3.19 0.30 -3.51
N LEU A 40 -3.37 1.40 -2.77
CA LEU A 40 -4.13 2.55 -3.27
C LEU A 40 -3.34 3.27 -4.38
N MET A 41 -2.03 3.45 -4.19
CA MET A 41 -1.16 4.03 -5.20
C MET A 41 -1.06 3.16 -6.45
N SER A 42 -1.11 1.83 -6.35
CA SER A 42 -1.11 0.97 -7.54
C SER A 42 -2.37 1.13 -8.37
N ARG A 43 -3.51 1.40 -7.73
CA ARG A 43 -4.76 1.66 -8.45
C ARG A 43 -4.75 2.95 -9.24
N THR A 44 -3.95 3.96 -8.86
CA THR A 44 -3.97 5.26 -9.57
C THR A 44 -3.33 5.19 -10.95
N TYR A 45 -2.40 4.26 -11.20
CA TYR A 45 -1.78 4.06 -12.51
C TYR A 45 -2.27 2.80 -13.23
N ALA A 46 -3.19 2.04 -12.62
CA ALA A 46 -3.71 0.81 -13.21
C ALA A 46 -4.30 1.02 -14.61
N LEU A 47 -4.97 2.16 -14.86
CA LEU A 47 -5.49 2.48 -16.19
C LEU A 47 -4.39 2.49 -17.27
N ILE A 48 -3.22 3.04 -16.94
CA ILE A 48 -2.08 3.14 -17.85
C ILE A 48 -1.48 1.76 -18.08
N GLU A 49 -1.37 0.95 -17.02
CA GLU A 49 -0.83 -0.41 -17.09
C GLU A 49 -1.72 -1.36 -17.91
N GLU A 50 -3.04 -1.27 -17.74
CA GLU A 50 -4.02 -2.15 -18.40
C GLU A 50 -4.27 -1.78 -19.87
N THR A 51 -3.87 -0.58 -20.32
CA THR A 51 -4.04 -0.14 -21.72
C THR A 51 -2.69 0.16 -22.39
N PRO A 52 -1.82 -0.85 -22.58
CA PRO A 52 -0.48 -0.65 -23.13
C PRO A 52 -0.46 -0.30 -24.62
N GLN A 53 -1.58 -0.43 -25.33
CA GLN A 53 -1.67 -0.17 -26.78
C GLN A 53 -1.91 1.31 -27.11
N ALA A 54 -2.17 2.15 -26.12
CA ALA A 54 -2.44 3.57 -26.31
C ALA A 54 -1.15 4.40 -26.21
N ASP A 55 -0.68 4.92 -27.35
CA ASP A 55 0.47 5.83 -27.39
C ASP A 55 0.12 7.27 -26.97
N LEU A 56 -1.15 7.67 -27.08
CA LEU A 56 -1.64 9.00 -26.77
C LEU A 56 -2.99 8.94 -26.05
N TRP A 57 -3.07 9.60 -24.90
CA TRP A 57 -4.31 9.75 -24.13
C TRP A 57 -4.89 11.14 -24.35
N VAL A 58 -6.14 11.20 -24.81
CA VAL A 58 -6.89 12.43 -24.99
C VAL A 58 -8.09 12.41 -24.06
N THR A 59 -8.21 13.44 -23.21
CA THR A 59 -9.31 13.60 -22.25
C THR A 59 -10.05 14.91 -22.52
N ASP A 60 -11.37 14.91 -22.29
CA ASP A 60 -12.16 16.14 -22.26
C ASP A 60 -11.79 16.96 -21.00
N PRO A 61 -11.66 18.29 -21.07
CA PRO A 61 -11.36 19.13 -19.90
C PRO A 61 -12.44 19.09 -18.79
N THR A 62 -13.64 18.60 -19.08
CA THR A 62 -14.74 18.44 -18.12
C THR A 62 -14.76 17.06 -17.43
N MET A 63 -13.83 16.17 -17.78
CA MET A 63 -13.76 14.81 -17.23
C MET A 63 -13.36 14.83 -15.75
N GLN A 64 -14.21 14.25 -14.89
CA GLN A 64 -14.01 14.23 -13.43
C GLN A 64 -13.36 12.94 -12.93
N PHE A 65 -13.56 11.83 -13.61
CA PHE A 65 -13.05 10.52 -13.20
C PHE A 65 -12.33 9.86 -14.37
N VAL A 66 -11.07 9.49 -14.16
CA VAL A 66 -10.21 8.88 -15.17
C VAL A 66 -10.69 7.45 -15.53
N ASP A 67 -11.36 6.78 -14.61
CA ASP A 67 -11.97 5.44 -14.81
C ASP A 67 -13.27 5.48 -15.63
N ASP A 68 -13.93 6.64 -15.76
CA ASP A 68 -15.17 6.77 -16.52
C ASP A 68 -14.83 7.06 -17.98
N THR A 69 -14.72 6.01 -18.80
CA THR A 69 -14.34 6.14 -20.21
C THR A 69 -15.49 6.77 -21.02
N LYS A 70 -15.60 8.11 -20.95
CA LYS A 70 -16.52 8.87 -21.77
C LYS A 70 -15.80 9.32 -23.04
N PRO A 71 -16.09 8.71 -24.21
CA PRO A 71 -15.46 9.12 -25.45
C PRO A 71 -15.83 10.57 -25.76
N MET A 72 -14.87 11.32 -26.30
CA MET A 72 -15.14 12.65 -26.83
C MET A 72 -16.27 12.58 -27.85
N GLN A 73 -17.26 13.46 -27.72
CA GLN A 73 -18.38 13.50 -28.65
C GLN A 73 -17.86 13.84 -30.06
N VAL A 74 -18.29 13.06 -31.05
CA VAL A 74 -17.83 13.19 -32.45
C VAL A 74 -18.46 14.42 -33.15
N THR A 75 -19.37 15.14 -32.49
CA THR A 75 -20.13 16.23 -33.09
C THR A 75 -20.19 17.43 -32.15
N ALA A 76 -19.38 18.44 -32.42
CA ALA A 76 -19.68 19.81 -31.99
C ALA A 76 -20.64 20.41 -33.02
N LEU A 77 -21.94 20.34 -32.74
CA LEU A 77 -22.97 21.16 -33.39
C LEU A 77 -23.78 21.88 -32.32
#